data_AF-R7X8V6-F1
#
_entry.id   AF-R7X8V6-F1
#
_cell.length_a   1.000
_cell.length_b   1.000
_cell.length_c   1.000
_cell.angle_alpha   90.00
_cell.angle_beta   90.00
_cell.angle_gamma   90.00
#
_symmetry.space_group_name_H-M   'P 1'
#
loop_
_entity.id
_entity.type
_entity.pdbx_description
1 polymer ?
#
loop_
_entity_poly.entity_id
_entity_poly.type
_entity_poly.pdbx_seq_one_letter_code
_entity_poly.pdbx_strand_id
1 'polypeptide(L)'
;MSERTTSRVIPRLDPNDSIPLLTEVFELPDAGTAAPAAAAQEGVIDTFGMADSGLVMHVGDTGDAVADEGAAPASAMPADSGAPGEDDLRAVRTELLTRVMMRFRTEWPQVVAAHTEATLQSRLAPLTAQLASELTQSLEARLVEWLDATLEEIEKTPGED
;
A
#
# COMPACT_ATOMS: atom_id res chain seq x y z
N MET A 1 27.31 -1.65 49.28
CA MET A 1 25.99 -1.66 48.63
C MET A 1 25.63 -0.22 48.32
N SER A 2 25.57 0.16 47.04
CA SER A 2 25.23 1.52 46.62
C SER A 2 24.25 1.45 45.47
N GLU A 3 22.96 1.59 45.81
CA GLU A 3 21.89 1.72 44.84
C GLU A 3 21.84 3.19 44.39
N ARG A 4 22.23 3.46 43.14
CA ARG A 4 21.98 4.75 42.49
C ARG A 4 20.60 4.68 41.83
N THR A 5 19.59 5.15 42.53
CA THR A 5 18.25 5.38 41.97
C THR A 5 18.31 6.56 41.01
N THR A 6 18.40 6.30 39.70
CA THR A 6 18.28 7.34 38.67
C THR A 6 16.81 7.70 38.50
N SER A 7 16.36 8.70 39.25
CA SER A 7 15.04 9.32 39.10
C SER A 7 14.89 9.89 37.69
N ARG A 8 14.04 9.27 36.86
CA ARG A 8 13.68 9.80 35.55
C ARG A 8 12.68 10.93 35.77
N VAL A 9 13.12 12.17 35.53
CA VAL A 9 12.26 13.36 35.51
C VAL A 9 11.26 13.20 34.36
N ILE A 10 9.98 13.05 34.69
CA ILE A 10 8.89 13.07 33.70
C ILE A 10 8.59 14.56 33.41
N PRO A 11 8.80 15.07 32.18
CA PRO A 11 8.37 16.41 31.81
C PRO A 11 6.86 16.52 32.03
N ARG A 12 6.41 17.54 32.76
CA ARG A 12 4.98 17.80 32.90
C ARG A 12 4.49 18.34 31.56
N LEU A 13 3.63 17.57 30.89
CA LEU A 13 2.90 18.03 29.71
C LEU A 13 2.16 19.32 30.09
N ASP A 14 2.40 20.39 29.34
CA ASP A 14 1.64 21.63 29.47
C ASP A 14 0.17 21.36 29.10
N PRO A 15 -0.81 22.14 29.60
CA PRO A 15 -2.23 21.91 29.37
C PRO A 15 -2.67 21.86 27.89
N ASN A 16 -1.82 22.35 26.98
CA ASN A 16 -2.05 22.34 25.54
C ASN A 16 -1.41 21.15 24.80
N ASP A 17 -0.72 20.26 25.50
CA ASP A 17 -0.07 19.09 24.90
C ASP A 17 -1.03 17.88 24.91
N SER A 18 -2.22 18.11 24.37
CA SER A 18 -3.28 17.08 24.28
C SER A 18 -3.03 16.22 23.04
N ILE A 19 -2.46 15.03 23.24
CA ILE A 19 -2.44 13.97 22.24
C ILE A 19 -3.90 13.53 22.02
N PRO A 20 -4.47 13.64 20.80
CA PRO A 20 -5.81 13.14 20.55
C PRO A 20 -5.79 11.62 20.63
N LEU A 21 -6.34 11.07 21.71
CA LEU A 21 -6.65 9.66 21.83
C LEU A 21 -7.83 9.36 20.91
N LEU A 22 -7.56 8.82 19.73
CA LEU A 22 -8.59 8.26 18.85
C LEU A 22 -9.17 7.01 19.52
N THR A 23 -10.21 7.19 20.33
CA THR A 23 -11.06 6.07 20.77
C THR A 23 -11.89 5.63 19.58
N GLU A 24 -11.35 4.70 18.80
CA GLU A 24 -12.12 4.00 17.78
C GLU A 24 -13.21 3.17 18.47
N VAL A 25 -14.47 3.53 18.19
CA VAL A 25 -15.65 2.73 18.51
C VAL A 25 -15.77 1.69 17.40
N PHE A 26 -15.39 0.44 17.70
CA PHE A 26 -15.63 -0.67 16.79
C PHE A 26 -17.10 -1.11 16.90
N GLU A 27 -17.90 -0.78 15.89
CA GLU A 27 -19.25 -1.32 15.74
C GLU A 27 -19.18 -2.62 14.93
N LEU A 28 -19.51 -3.73 15.59
CA LEU A 28 -19.53 -5.08 15.00
C LEU A 28 -20.83 -5.21 14.17
N PRO A 29 -20.79 -5.57 12.88
CA PRO A 29 -22.02 -5.69 12.09
C PRO A 29 -22.83 -6.92 12.54
N ASP A 30 -24.04 -6.67 13.03
CA ASP A 30 -25.07 -7.69 13.26
C ASP A 30 -25.70 -8.11 11.93
N ALA A 31 -25.93 -9.42 11.79
CA ALA A 31 -26.42 -10.01 10.56
C ALA A 31 -27.96 -9.93 10.50
N GLY A 32 -28.51 -9.09 9.61
CA GLY A 32 -29.91 -9.24 9.22
C GLY A 32 -30.64 -8.02 8.62
N THR A 33 -30.92 -8.12 7.32
CA THR A 33 -32.22 -7.80 6.69
C THR A 33 -32.57 -6.35 6.32
N ALA A 34 -32.89 -6.20 5.01
CA ALA A 34 -33.76 -5.24 4.32
C ALA A 34 -33.25 -3.81 3.98
N ALA A 35 -33.16 -3.57 2.66
CA ALA A 35 -33.09 -2.26 2.00
C ALA A 35 -34.46 -1.53 2.01
N PRO A 36 -34.65 -0.34 1.39
CA PRO A 36 -33.72 0.64 0.79
C PRO A 36 -34.00 2.12 1.22
N ALA A 37 -33.02 3.03 1.09
CA ALA A 37 -33.21 4.41 0.57
C ALA A 37 -32.01 5.35 0.86
N ALA A 38 -31.77 6.22 -0.13
CA ALA A 38 -31.16 7.55 -0.05
C ALA A 38 -29.62 7.66 0.07
N ALA A 39 -28.99 7.60 -1.10
CA ALA A 39 -28.02 8.58 -1.60
C ALA A 39 -27.15 9.34 -0.57
N ALA A 40 -25.98 8.78 -0.30
CA ALA A 40 -24.77 9.55 -0.09
C ALA A 40 -23.65 8.82 -0.83
N GLN A 41 -23.45 9.17 -2.11
CA GLN A 41 -22.24 8.76 -2.83
C GLN A 41 -21.10 9.64 -2.33
N GLU A 42 -20.56 9.26 -1.19
CA GLU A 42 -19.32 9.82 -0.65
C GLU A 42 -18.16 9.04 -1.28
N GLY A 43 -17.60 9.61 -2.35
CA GLY A 43 -16.20 9.40 -2.74
C GLY A 43 -15.75 7.99 -3.14
N VAL A 44 -16.59 7.17 -3.77
CA VAL A 44 -16.09 5.94 -4.41
C VAL A 44 -15.42 6.31 -5.72
N ILE A 45 -14.09 6.29 -5.74
CA ILE A 45 -13.31 6.39 -6.97
C ILE A 45 -13.59 5.12 -7.78
N ASP A 46 -14.27 5.25 -8.91
CA ASP A 46 -14.48 4.17 -9.86
C ASP A 46 -13.14 3.84 -10.55
N THR A 47 -12.58 2.68 -10.23
CA THR A 47 -11.31 2.19 -10.77
C THR A 47 -11.50 1.26 -11.97
N PHE A 48 -12.74 1.08 -12.46
CA PHE A 48 -13.11 0.15 -13.54
C PHE A 48 -12.69 0.66 -14.94
N GLY A 49 -11.41 1.00 -15.08
CA GLY A 49 -10.79 1.53 -16.30
C GLY A 49 -9.39 2.11 -16.10
N MET A 50 -8.78 1.96 -14.93
CA MET A 50 -7.48 2.56 -14.61
C MET A 50 -6.35 1.72 -15.22
N ALA A 51 -5.46 2.34 -16.00
CA ALA A 51 -4.31 1.65 -16.59
C ALA A 51 -3.36 1.12 -15.50
N ASP A 52 -2.80 -0.09 -15.69
CA ASP A 52 -1.91 -0.80 -14.74
C ASP A 52 -0.68 0.00 -14.27
N SER A 53 -0.34 1.09 -14.96
CA SER A 53 0.76 1.99 -14.59
C SER A 53 0.43 2.97 -13.46
N GLY A 54 -0.82 3.04 -12.98
CA GLY A 54 -1.23 3.85 -11.82
C GLY A 54 -1.02 5.37 -11.96
N LEU A 55 -0.76 5.86 -13.17
CA LEU A 55 -0.45 7.28 -13.42
C LEU A 55 -1.74 8.05 -13.77
N VAL A 56 -2.32 8.73 -12.77
CA VAL A 56 -3.46 9.63 -12.96
C VAL A 56 -2.96 10.92 -13.60
N MET A 57 -3.03 11.01 -14.92
CA MET A 57 -2.56 12.19 -15.69
C MET A 57 -3.59 13.32 -15.77
N HIS A 58 -4.83 13.10 -15.34
CA HIS A 58 -5.84 14.15 -15.26
C HIS A 58 -6.78 13.91 -14.08
N VAL A 59 -6.64 14.73 -13.05
CA VAL A 59 -7.73 14.99 -12.09
C VAL A 59 -8.56 16.08 -12.74
N GLY A 60 -9.81 15.74 -13.09
CA GLY A 60 -10.75 16.65 -13.72
C GLY A 60 -10.93 17.91 -12.88
N ASP A 61 -10.74 19.05 -13.53
CA ASP A 61 -11.15 20.36 -13.10
C ASP A 61 -12.67 20.36 -12.87
N THR A 62 -13.12 20.33 -11.61
CA THR A 62 -14.52 20.62 -11.28
C THR A 62 -14.69 22.14 -11.21
N GLY A 63 -14.40 22.80 -12.34
CA GLY A 63 -14.54 24.22 -12.57
C GLY A 63 -15.93 24.53 -13.10
N ASP A 64 -16.67 25.27 -12.29
CA ASP A 64 -17.99 25.87 -12.53
C ASP A 64 -18.23 26.31 -13.98
N ALA A 65 -19.28 25.76 -14.57
CA ALA A 65 -19.75 26.13 -15.90
C ALA A 65 -20.46 27.48 -15.83
N VAL A 66 -19.71 28.55 -16.11
CA VAL A 66 -20.27 29.83 -16.55
C VAL A 66 -19.60 30.22 -17.87
N ALA A 67 -20.28 29.83 -18.95
CA ALA A 67 -19.99 30.29 -20.29
C ALA A 67 -20.64 31.67 -20.52
N ASP A 68 -19.86 32.51 -21.21
CA ASP A 68 -20.26 33.65 -22.06
C ASP A 68 -20.74 34.93 -21.33
N GLU A 69 -20.37 36.16 -21.69
CA GLU A 69 -19.93 36.71 -22.98
C GLU A 69 -19.35 38.13 -22.72
N GLY A 70 -18.32 38.58 -23.45
CA GLY A 70 -17.85 39.97 -23.33
C GLY A 70 -16.43 40.25 -23.84
N ALA A 71 -16.27 40.30 -25.16
CA ALA A 71 -15.03 40.67 -25.83
C ALA A 71 -14.64 42.16 -25.63
N ALA A 72 -13.36 42.40 -25.29
CA ALA A 72 -12.64 43.64 -25.63
C ALA A 72 -11.12 43.36 -25.74
N PRO A 73 -10.41 43.84 -26.79
CA PRO A 73 -8.99 43.60 -26.95
C PRO A 73 -8.21 44.65 -26.15
N ALA A 74 -7.86 44.34 -24.90
CA ALA A 74 -6.97 45.17 -24.11
C ALA A 74 -5.54 44.62 -24.22
N SER A 75 -4.74 45.33 -25.02
CA SER A 75 -3.29 45.50 -24.90
C SER A 75 -2.49 44.31 -24.36
N ALA A 76 -1.70 43.70 -25.26
CA ALA A 76 -0.59 42.83 -24.89
C ALA A 76 0.38 43.56 -23.96
N MET A 77 0.18 43.42 -22.65
CA MET A 77 1.26 43.53 -21.69
C MET A 77 2.09 42.25 -21.83
N PRO A 78 3.43 42.32 -21.74
CA PRO A 78 4.21 41.11 -21.61
C PRO A 78 3.70 40.42 -20.35
N ALA A 79 3.18 39.19 -20.51
CA ALA A 79 2.94 38.32 -19.37
C ALA A 79 4.28 38.21 -18.65
N ASP A 80 4.39 38.94 -17.54
CA ASP A 80 5.39 38.68 -16.52
C ASP A 80 5.19 37.22 -16.13
N SER A 81 6.00 36.36 -16.73
CA SER A 81 5.94 34.90 -16.62
C SER A 81 6.60 34.48 -15.32
N GLY A 82 6.12 35.07 -14.23
CA GLY A 82 6.47 34.70 -12.85
C GLY A 82 5.67 33.51 -12.33
N ALA A 83 4.73 32.98 -13.12
CA ALA A 83 4.10 31.70 -12.82
C ALA A 83 5.09 30.59 -13.19
N PRO A 84 5.62 29.81 -12.22
CA PRO A 84 6.46 28.66 -12.53
C PRO A 84 5.71 27.78 -13.52
N GLY A 85 6.37 27.38 -14.60
CA GLY A 85 5.78 26.47 -15.56
C GLY A 85 5.38 25.18 -14.86
N GLU A 86 4.42 24.43 -15.41
CA GLU A 86 4.00 23.16 -14.79
C GLU A 86 5.18 22.20 -14.58
N ASP A 87 6.19 22.28 -15.45
CA ASP A 87 7.46 21.55 -15.32
C ASP A 87 8.28 21.98 -14.09
N ASP A 88 8.32 23.27 -13.76
CA ASP A 88 8.99 23.78 -12.56
C ASP A 88 8.28 23.29 -11.29
N LEU A 89 6.95 23.24 -11.32
CA LEU A 89 6.15 22.70 -10.22
C LEU A 89 6.38 21.19 -10.02
N ARG A 90 6.48 20.41 -11.10
CA ARG A 90 6.86 18.98 -11.03
C ARG A 90 8.27 18.78 -10.52
N ALA A 91 9.22 19.63 -10.91
CA ALA A 91 10.60 19.59 -10.44
C ALA A 91 10.67 19.86 -8.92
N VAL A 92 10.01 20.93 -8.45
CA VAL A 92 9.94 21.28 -7.02
C VAL A 92 9.26 20.19 -6.22
N ARG A 93 8.18 19.59 -6.72
CA ARG A 93 7.50 18.46 -6.07
C ARG A 93 8.42 17.26 -5.89
N THR A 94 9.16 16.91 -6.94
CA THR A 94 10.11 15.78 -6.91
C THR A 94 11.25 16.04 -5.93
N GLU A 95 11.79 17.27 -5.90
CA GLU A 95 12.83 17.67 -4.94
C GLU A 95 12.32 17.60 -3.50
N LEU A 96 11.13 18.14 -3.25
CA LEU A 96 10.51 18.15 -1.92
C LEU A 96 10.24 16.72 -1.45
N LEU A 97 9.68 15.87 -2.31
CA LEU A 97 9.43 14.47 -1.99
C LEU A 97 10.74 13.73 -1.68
N THR A 98 11.79 13.95 -2.47
CA THR A 98 13.12 13.38 -2.21
C THR A 98 13.67 13.82 -0.86
N ARG A 99 13.56 15.12 -0.53
CA ARG A 99 14.03 15.67 0.75
C ARG A 99 13.22 15.14 1.94
N VAL A 100 11.89 15.06 1.80
CA VAL A 100 10.99 14.50 2.82
C VAL A 100 11.30 13.03 3.04
N MET A 101 11.43 12.23 1.97
CA MET A 101 11.75 10.81 2.09
C MET A 101 13.11 10.56 2.73
N MET A 102 14.12 11.36 2.39
CA MET A 102 15.44 11.29 3.02
C MET A 102 15.36 11.60 4.52
N ARG A 103 14.65 12.66 4.89
CA ARG A 103 14.48 13.06 6.30
C ARG A 103 13.66 12.06 7.10
N PHE A 104 12.57 11.55 6.51
CA PHE A 104 11.74 10.51 7.10
C PHE A 104 12.56 9.25 7.41
N ARG A 105 13.39 8.79 6.48
CA ARG A 105 14.27 7.63 6.68
C ARG A 105 15.27 7.82 7.83
N THR A 106 15.74 9.05 8.04
CA THR A 106 16.71 9.35 9.11
C THR A 106 16.08 9.60 10.47
N GLU A 107 14.91 10.25 10.52
CA GLU A 107 14.24 10.61 11.78
C GLU A 107 13.38 9.46 12.32
N TRP A 108 12.94 8.53 11.46
CA TRP A 108 12.04 7.43 11.81
C TRP A 108 12.53 6.06 11.31
N PRO A 109 13.78 5.63 11.60
CA PRO A 109 14.33 4.38 11.08
C PRO A 109 13.52 3.14 11.48
N GLN A 110 12.88 3.14 12.65
CA GLN A 110 12.03 2.06 13.13
C GLN A 110 10.77 1.85 12.29
N VAL A 111 10.18 2.91 11.73
CA VAL A 111 8.98 2.81 10.88
C VAL A 111 9.35 2.21 9.53
N VAL A 112 10.49 2.62 8.97
CA VAL A 112 11.05 2.02 7.74
C VAL A 112 11.34 0.54 7.96
N ALA A 113 12.01 0.18 9.06
CA ALA A 113 12.30 -1.21 9.39
C ALA A 113 11.00 -2.05 9.48
N ALA A 114 10.01 -1.59 10.24
CA ALA A 114 8.73 -2.28 10.39
C ALA A 114 7.99 -2.43 9.04
N HIS A 115 7.97 -1.38 8.20
CA HIS A 115 7.33 -1.45 6.89
C HIS A 115 8.09 -2.41 5.94
N THR A 116 9.42 -2.37 5.95
CA THR A 116 10.23 -3.31 5.15
C THR A 116 10.05 -4.75 5.62
N GLU A 117 9.98 -4.99 6.93
CA GLU A 117 9.72 -6.31 7.49
C GLU A 117 8.33 -6.81 7.11
N ALA A 118 7.29 -5.99 7.27
CA ALA A 118 5.93 -6.33 6.86
C ALA A 118 5.85 -6.63 5.35
N THR A 119 6.52 -5.83 4.52
CA THR A 119 6.59 -6.06 3.07
C THR A 119 7.30 -7.37 2.75
N LEU A 120 8.43 -7.66 3.40
CA LEU A 120 9.15 -8.92 3.22
C LEU A 120 8.32 -10.11 3.68
N GLN A 121 7.66 -10.04 4.83
CA GLN A 121 6.79 -11.10 5.34
C GLN A 121 5.61 -11.36 4.39
N SER A 122 4.98 -10.29 3.89
CA SER A 122 3.88 -10.38 2.91
C SER A 122 4.30 -11.08 1.62
N ARG A 123 5.55 -10.93 1.19
CA ARG A 123 6.08 -11.56 -0.03
C ARG A 123 6.66 -12.96 0.21
N LEU A 124 7.36 -13.17 1.32
CA LEU A 124 8.04 -14.43 1.61
C LEU A 124 7.08 -15.55 2.03
N ALA A 125 6.04 -15.22 2.80
CA ALA A 125 5.05 -16.21 3.23
C ALA A 125 4.40 -16.98 2.06
N PRO A 126 3.84 -16.32 1.02
CA PRO A 126 3.23 -17.03 -0.10
C PRO A 126 4.26 -17.79 -0.95
N LEU A 127 5.45 -17.22 -1.19
CA LEU A 127 6.50 -17.91 -1.95
C LEU A 127 6.98 -19.19 -1.25
N THR A 128 7.09 -19.16 0.08
CA THR A 128 7.50 -20.33 0.86
C THR A 128 6.42 -21.42 0.83
N ALA A 129 5.15 -21.03 0.95
CA ALA A 129 4.04 -21.96 0.85
C ALA A 129 3.97 -22.61 -0.55
N GLN A 130 4.15 -21.83 -1.61
CA GLN A 130 4.18 -22.33 -2.98
C GLN A 130 5.36 -23.29 -3.22
N LEU A 131 6.55 -22.96 -2.75
CA LEU A 131 7.69 -23.86 -2.86
C LEU A 131 7.44 -25.18 -2.13
N ALA A 132 6.84 -25.14 -0.93
CA ALA A 132 6.51 -26.34 -0.18
C ALA A 132 5.48 -27.21 -0.90
N SER A 133 4.46 -26.62 -1.53
CA SER A 133 3.47 -27.38 -2.30
C SER A 133 4.08 -28.04 -3.53
N GLU A 134 4.89 -27.30 -4.30
CA GLU A 134 5.56 -27.83 -5.49
C GLU A 134 6.52 -28.97 -5.14
N LEU A 135 7.31 -28.82 -4.06
CA LEU A 135 8.19 -29.89 -3.59
C LEU A 135 7.40 -31.12 -3.17
N THR A 136 6.31 -30.95 -2.43
CA THR A 136 5.45 -32.05 -2.00
C THR A 136 4.86 -32.77 -3.21
N GLN A 137 4.30 -32.03 -4.17
CA GLN A 137 3.71 -32.61 -5.38
C GLN A 137 4.76 -33.32 -6.24
N SER A 138 5.96 -32.76 -6.36
CA SER A 138 7.05 -33.40 -7.12
C SER A 138 7.54 -34.70 -6.48
N LEU A 139 7.62 -34.75 -5.14
CA LEU A 139 8.00 -35.93 -4.39
C LEU A 139 6.91 -37.00 -4.46
N GLU A 140 5.64 -36.63 -4.33
CA GLU A 140 4.51 -37.54 -4.48
C GLU A 140 4.47 -38.15 -5.89
N ALA A 141 4.57 -37.33 -6.93
CA ALA A 141 4.58 -37.81 -8.30
C ALA A 141 5.74 -38.80 -8.55
N ARG A 142 6.94 -38.46 -8.07
CA ARG A 142 8.10 -39.33 -8.23
C ARG A 142 8.00 -40.62 -7.42
N LEU A 143 7.44 -40.55 -6.21
CA LEU A 143 7.20 -41.73 -5.37
C LEU A 143 6.16 -42.65 -6.00
N VAL A 144 5.07 -42.11 -6.53
CA VAL A 144 4.04 -42.90 -7.23
C VAL A 144 4.64 -43.56 -8.46
N GLU A 145 5.36 -42.80 -9.30
CA GLU A 145 6.03 -43.35 -10.48
C GLU A 145 7.03 -44.46 -10.12
N TRP A 146 7.82 -44.26 -9.05
CA TRP A 146 8.76 -45.27 -8.60
C TRP A 146 8.05 -46.50 -8.04
N LEU A 147 7.00 -46.33 -7.23
CA LEU A 147 6.20 -47.42 -6.69
C LEU A 147 5.55 -48.23 -7.82
N ASP A 148 4.95 -47.57 -8.80
CA ASP A 148 4.35 -48.21 -9.97
C ASP A 148 5.39 -49.03 -10.74
N ALA A 149 6.56 -48.46 -11.01
CA ALA A 149 7.66 -49.17 -11.68
C ALA A 149 8.16 -50.38 -10.88
N THR A 150 8.28 -50.26 -9.55
CA THR A 150 8.71 -51.38 -8.70
C THR A 150 7.67 -52.49 -8.60
N LEU A 151 6.38 -52.14 -8.55
CA LEU A 151 5.30 -53.12 -8.56
C LEU A 151 5.26 -53.86 -9.89
N GLU A 152 5.39 -53.15 -11.01
CA GLU A 152 5.48 -53.76 -12.34
C GLU A 152 6.69 -54.71 -12.46
N GLU A 153 7.85 -54.33 -11.90
CA GLU A 153 9.03 -55.20 -11.88
C GLU A 153 8.79 -56.50 -11.09
N ILE A 154 8.19 -56.39 -9.90
CA ILE A 154 7.87 -57.55 -9.05
C ILE A 154 6.85 -58.47 -9.75
N GLU A 155 5.80 -57.90 -10.34
CA GLU A 155 4.79 -58.65 -11.11
C GLU A 155 5.37 -59.33 -12.35
N LYS A 156 6.39 -58.74 -12.96
CA LYS A 156 7.11 -59.28 -14.12
C LYS A 156 8.12 -60.36 -13.76
N THR A 157 8.45 -60.53 -12.48
CA THR A 157 9.30 -61.61 -11.96
C THR A 157 8.52 -62.78 -11.32
N PRO A 158 7.50 -63.41 -11.96
CA PRO A 158 6.90 -64.59 -11.37
C PRO A 158 7.77 -65.82 -11.69
N GLY A 159 8.65 -66.19 -10.76
CA GLY A 159 9.17 -67.55 -10.58
C GLY A 159 10.07 -68.14 -11.68
N GLU A 160 11.27 -67.59 -11.87
CA GLU A 160 12.42 -68.39 -12.33
C GLU A 160 13.18 -68.91 -11.08
N ASP A 161 12.64 -69.96 -10.46
CA ASP A 161 13.36 -70.91 -9.60
C ASP A 161 12.77 -72.31 -9.84
#